data_AF-A0A6A4WPI6-F1
#
_entry.id   AF-A0A6A4WPI6-F1
#
_cell.length_a   1.000
_cell.length_b   1.000
_cell.length_c   1.000
_cell.angle_alpha   90.00
_cell.angle_beta   90.00
_cell.angle_gamma   90.00
#
_symmetry.space_group_name_H-M   'P 1'
#
loop_
_entity.id
_entity.type
_entity.pdbx_description
1 polymer ?
#
loop_
_entity_poly.entity_id
_entity_poly.type
_entity_poly.pdbx_seq_one_letter_code
_entity_poly.pdbx_strand_id
1 'polypeptide(L)'
;MALFSGLGTPSTSFQGLPGNELADEIAREAANLEQRDVPVDLPSAKARLRRHAHREWEQRLQPTRYALQNGVRQSPPAERLGLSRRECVEAARLRTGHSMMLREYRHRIGLEDDPTRPECGLEDETLTHLLTDCPARAEVRRRIFGEDEPEMREALGDPTKLVELLKRLAACEAYDNMADLYAVINTLQNLEKAYIKDRVAAKEYTAACSKLLVQYKAAMRQVQSDEFPNVEVFMRRFRLDCPAAMERIREDRPITIKDDKGSTNKCIADTVSLYITIMDKLRLEIKAKDELHTDIRDLLDTMNRLSVLPEDFEGKQRLLAWLSAMDKMQAADELSAEQIRELLFDLDSGYNAFIKVLH
;
A
#
# COMPACT_ATOMS: atom_id res chain seq x y z
N MET A 1 7.02 -80.28 -0.43
CA MET A 1 7.05 -78.97 0.27
C MET A 1 7.90 -78.03 -0.54
N ALA A 2 7.38 -76.82 -0.75
CA ALA A 2 7.78 -75.84 -1.75
C ALA A 2 9.27 -75.50 -1.77
N LEU A 3 9.79 -75.20 -2.96
CA LEU A 3 10.48 -73.94 -3.29
C LEU A 3 10.51 -73.78 -4.81
N PHE A 4 9.85 -72.72 -5.30
CA PHE A 4 9.89 -72.23 -6.67
C PHE A 4 11.28 -71.63 -6.94
N SER A 5 11.99 -72.18 -7.92
CA SER A 5 13.13 -71.51 -8.54
C SER A 5 13.28 -72.02 -9.97
N GLY A 6 13.10 -71.11 -10.94
CA GLY A 6 13.47 -71.34 -12.34
C GLY A 6 12.32 -71.67 -13.29
N LEU A 7 11.37 -70.76 -13.47
CA LEU A 7 10.68 -70.64 -14.76
C LEU A 7 11.35 -69.51 -15.53
N GLY A 8 12.33 -69.87 -16.35
CA GLY A 8 12.68 -69.06 -17.51
C GLY A 8 11.49 -69.08 -18.46
N THR A 9 10.75 -67.97 -18.51
CA THR A 9 9.91 -67.65 -19.66
C THR A 9 10.71 -66.72 -20.57
N PRO A 10 10.71 -66.94 -21.89
CA PRO A 10 11.62 -66.26 -22.79
C PRO A 10 11.20 -64.81 -22.95
N SER A 11 12.19 -63.91 -22.93
CA SER A 11 12.08 -62.56 -23.46
C SER A 11 11.70 -62.62 -24.94
N THR A 12 10.41 -62.54 -25.25
CA THR A 12 9.94 -62.38 -26.62
C THR A 12 9.96 -60.90 -27.01
N SER A 13 11.17 -60.34 -27.06
CA SER A 13 11.48 -59.24 -27.97
C SER A 13 11.64 -59.88 -29.35
N PHE A 14 10.52 -60.14 -30.05
CA PHE A 14 10.56 -60.58 -31.45
C PHE A 14 10.90 -59.39 -32.34
N GLN A 15 12.19 -59.01 -32.31
CA GLN A 15 12.79 -58.14 -33.29
C GLN A 15 13.00 -58.96 -34.58
N GLY A 16 12.44 -58.51 -35.71
CA GLY A 16 12.60 -59.15 -37.02
C GLY A 16 11.43 -60.01 -37.52
N LEU A 17 10.23 -59.94 -36.93
CA LEU A 17 9.03 -60.44 -37.58
C LEU A 17 8.47 -59.33 -38.50
N PRO A 18 8.33 -59.55 -39.82
CA PRO A 18 7.93 -58.51 -40.78
C PRO A 18 6.61 -57.79 -40.40
N GLY A 19 5.70 -58.50 -39.73
CA GLY A 19 4.43 -57.94 -39.27
C GLY A 19 4.53 -56.95 -38.11
N ASN A 20 5.57 -57.02 -37.26
CA ASN A 20 5.74 -56.11 -36.13
C ASN A 20 6.33 -54.76 -36.57
N GLU A 21 7.31 -54.79 -37.48
CA GLU A 21 7.87 -53.56 -38.04
C GLU A 21 6.81 -52.80 -38.84
N LEU A 22 5.98 -53.53 -39.59
CA LEU A 22 4.82 -52.97 -40.27
C LEU A 22 3.76 -52.44 -39.29
N ALA A 23 3.51 -53.12 -38.17
CA ALA A 23 2.58 -52.65 -37.15
C ALA A 23 3.07 -51.37 -36.46
N ASP A 24 4.37 -51.27 -36.14
CA ASP A 24 4.98 -50.07 -35.56
C ASP A 24 5.00 -48.91 -36.56
N GLU A 25 5.19 -49.20 -37.84
CA GLU A 25 5.13 -48.22 -38.92
C GLU A 25 3.71 -47.67 -39.12
N ILE A 26 2.71 -48.56 -39.17
CA ILE A 26 1.29 -48.17 -39.25
C ILE A 26 0.87 -47.40 -37.98
N ALA A 27 1.34 -47.80 -36.80
CA ALA A 27 1.06 -47.07 -35.55
C ALA A 27 1.66 -45.66 -35.55
N ARG A 28 2.86 -45.50 -36.12
CA ARG A 28 3.55 -44.21 -36.27
C ARG A 28 2.86 -43.30 -37.29
N GLU A 29 2.42 -43.87 -38.41
CA GLU A 29 1.64 -43.15 -39.42
C GLU A 29 0.28 -42.73 -38.86
N ALA A 30 -0.41 -43.62 -38.15
CA ALA A 30 -1.68 -43.33 -37.48
C ALA A 30 -1.55 -42.25 -36.39
N ALA A 31 -0.41 -42.19 -35.69
CA ALA A 31 -0.13 -41.16 -34.70
C ALA A 31 0.01 -39.75 -35.29
N ASN A 32 0.31 -39.63 -36.59
CA ASN A 32 0.47 -38.36 -37.31
C ASN A 32 -0.81 -37.90 -38.04
N LEU A 33 -1.88 -38.68 -38.00
CA LEU A 33 -3.18 -38.28 -38.56
C LEU A 33 -3.85 -37.19 -37.71
N GLU A 34 -4.72 -36.38 -38.31
CA GLU A 34 -5.45 -35.33 -37.59
C GLU A 34 -6.41 -35.92 -36.54
N GLN A 35 -6.11 -35.72 -35.26
CA GLN A 35 -6.90 -36.22 -34.12
C GLN A 35 -7.84 -35.15 -33.54
N ARG A 36 -8.65 -34.48 -34.38
CA ARG A 36 -9.51 -33.37 -33.93
C ARG A 36 -10.70 -33.82 -33.07
N ASP A 37 -11.25 -35.00 -33.35
CA ASP A 37 -12.51 -35.49 -32.76
C ASP A 37 -12.33 -36.75 -31.87
N VAL A 38 -11.11 -37.10 -31.50
CA VAL A 38 -10.83 -38.27 -30.65
C VAL A 38 -11.00 -37.88 -29.17
N PRO A 39 -11.87 -38.58 -28.41
CA PRO A 39 -12.03 -38.32 -26.98
C PRO A 39 -10.71 -38.56 -26.23
N VAL A 40 -10.20 -37.52 -25.57
CA VAL A 40 -8.99 -37.62 -24.74
C VAL A 40 -9.42 -37.96 -23.31
N ASP A 41 -8.75 -38.94 -22.68
CA ASP A 41 -8.99 -39.24 -21.28
C ASP A 41 -8.62 -38.06 -20.37
N LEU A 42 -9.39 -37.86 -19.30
CA LEU A 42 -9.23 -36.71 -18.41
C LEU A 42 -7.81 -36.60 -17.81
N PRO A 43 -7.14 -37.68 -17.37
CA PRO A 43 -5.73 -37.64 -16.96
C PRO A 43 -4.77 -37.11 -18.04
N SER A 44 -4.87 -37.61 -19.28
CA SER A 44 -4.02 -37.17 -20.40
C SER A 44 -4.30 -35.71 -20.79
N ALA A 45 -5.56 -35.29 -20.77
CA ALA A 45 -5.96 -33.91 -21.00
C ALA A 45 -5.37 -32.99 -19.91
N LYS A 46 -5.50 -33.35 -18.64
CA LYS A 46 -4.88 -32.61 -17.52
C LYS A 46 -3.36 -32.57 -17.62
N ALA A 47 -2.71 -33.67 -18.00
CA ALA A 47 -1.25 -33.72 -18.15
C ALA A 47 -0.76 -32.87 -19.33
N ARG A 48 -1.52 -32.80 -20.44
CA ARG A 48 -1.23 -31.91 -21.58
C ARG A 48 -1.44 -30.45 -21.21
N LEU A 49 -2.57 -30.11 -20.59
CA LEU A 49 -2.86 -28.75 -20.12
C LEU A 49 -1.85 -28.28 -19.08
N ARG A 50 -1.45 -29.14 -18.13
CA ARG A 50 -0.41 -28.82 -17.14
C ARG A 50 0.95 -28.59 -17.81
N ARG A 51 1.34 -29.40 -18.79
CA ARG A 51 2.60 -29.20 -19.56
C ARG A 51 2.57 -27.96 -20.45
N HIS A 52 1.40 -27.61 -20.98
CA HIS A 52 1.22 -26.40 -21.77
C HIS A 52 1.25 -25.17 -20.86
N ALA A 53 0.51 -25.18 -19.75
CA ALA A 53 0.54 -24.12 -18.75
C ALA A 53 1.93 -23.96 -18.13
N HIS A 54 2.65 -25.05 -17.81
CA HIS A 54 4.06 -24.96 -17.37
C HIS A 54 4.96 -24.37 -18.44
N ARG A 55 4.83 -24.74 -19.73
CA ARG A 55 5.63 -24.14 -20.81
C ARG A 55 5.30 -22.67 -21.06
N GLU A 56 4.03 -22.31 -21.07
CA GLU A 56 3.55 -20.93 -21.16
C GLU A 56 4.03 -20.11 -19.96
N TRP A 57 3.97 -20.68 -18.75
CA TRP A 57 4.42 -20.03 -17.53
C TRP A 57 5.93 -19.98 -17.44
N GLU A 58 6.69 -20.97 -17.90
CA GLU A 58 8.16 -20.92 -18.06
C GLU A 58 8.61 -19.95 -19.16
N GLN A 59 7.77 -19.70 -20.17
CA GLN A 59 8.04 -18.68 -21.20
C GLN A 59 7.72 -17.26 -20.71
N ARG A 60 6.66 -17.11 -19.90
CA ARG A 60 6.28 -15.84 -19.25
C ARG A 60 7.15 -15.51 -18.04
N LEU A 61 7.55 -16.53 -17.28
CA LEU A 61 8.62 -16.46 -16.28
C LEU A 61 9.94 -16.49 -17.06
N GLN A 62 10.44 -15.30 -17.41
CA GLN A 62 11.84 -15.10 -17.82
C GLN A 62 12.88 -14.93 -16.66
N PRO A 63 12.82 -15.55 -15.45
CA PRO A 63 13.92 -15.48 -14.48
C PRO A 63 15.21 -16.19 -14.92
N THR A 64 15.15 -17.12 -15.87
CA THR A 64 16.25 -18.08 -16.08
C THR A 64 17.22 -17.67 -17.18
N ARG A 65 16.92 -16.64 -17.97
CA ARG A 65 17.89 -16.16 -18.97
C ARG A 65 19.08 -15.48 -18.31
N TYR A 66 18.90 -14.67 -17.27
CA TYR A 66 20.02 -13.94 -16.67
C TYR A 66 21.06 -14.83 -15.95
N ALA A 67 20.60 -15.81 -15.16
CA ALA A 67 21.49 -16.72 -14.45
C ALA A 67 22.16 -17.76 -15.38
N LEU A 68 21.46 -18.24 -16.42
CA LEU A 68 22.02 -19.15 -17.43
C LEU A 68 22.92 -18.42 -18.44
N GLN A 69 22.57 -17.20 -18.85
CA GLN A 69 23.36 -16.36 -19.77
C GLN A 69 24.68 -15.90 -19.14
N ASN A 70 24.68 -15.61 -17.83
CA ASN A 70 25.88 -15.21 -17.09
C ASN A 70 26.61 -16.39 -16.41
N GLY A 71 26.17 -17.64 -16.60
CA GLY A 71 26.89 -18.84 -16.15
C GLY A 71 27.12 -18.94 -14.63
N VAL A 72 26.17 -18.45 -13.82
CA VAL A 72 26.30 -18.42 -12.35
C VAL A 72 26.04 -19.82 -11.78
N ARG A 73 27.09 -20.47 -11.24
CA ARG A 73 26.98 -21.79 -10.57
C ARG A 73 26.15 -21.67 -9.29
N GLN A 74 25.47 -22.77 -8.92
CA GLN A 74 24.69 -22.87 -7.68
C GLN A 74 25.50 -22.38 -6.48
N SER A 75 24.89 -21.51 -5.66
CA SER A 75 25.57 -20.97 -4.49
C SER A 75 25.91 -22.04 -3.45
N PRO A 76 27.03 -21.89 -2.73
CA PRO A 76 27.33 -22.72 -1.56
C PRO A 76 26.21 -22.66 -0.51
N PRO A 77 26.04 -23.69 0.33
CA PRO A 77 25.08 -23.66 1.43
C PRO A 77 25.30 -22.45 2.35
N ALA A 78 24.21 -21.80 2.77
CA ALA A 78 24.19 -20.57 3.58
C ALA A 78 25.16 -20.58 4.79
N GLU A 79 25.30 -21.74 5.43
CA GLU A 79 26.11 -21.96 6.62
C GLU A 79 27.61 -21.72 6.42
N ARG A 80 28.15 -21.91 5.20
CA ARG A 80 29.59 -21.74 4.94
C ARG A 80 30.04 -20.29 4.78
N LEU A 81 29.08 -19.38 4.60
CA LEU A 81 29.33 -17.97 4.25
C LEU A 81 28.96 -17.01 5.39
N GLY A 82 28.50 -17.53 6.54
CA GLY A 82 28.03 -16.71 7.66
C GLY A 82 26.77 -15.89 7.37
N LEU A 83 26.05 -16.21 6.29
CA LEU A 83 24.82 -15.53 5.88
C LEU A 83 23.60 -16.23 6.48
N SER A 84 22.63 -15.44 6.92
CA SER A 84 21.33 -15.95 7.32
C SER A 84 20.56 -16.52 6.12
N ARG A 85 19.62 -17.43 6.40
CA ARG A 85 18.72 -17.99 5.38
C ARG A 85 18.00 -16.91 4.60
N ARG A 86 17.61 -15.81 5.26
CA ARG A 86 16.94 -14.66 4.62
C ARG A 86 17.85 -13.95 3.63
N GLU A 87 19.11 -13.69 4.01
CA GLU A 87 20.10 -13.04 3.14
C GLU A 87 20.43 -13.88 1.91
N CYS A 88 20.55 -15.20 2.05
CA CYS A 88 20.73 -16.09 0.91
C CYS A 88 19.55 -16.06 -0.07
N VAL A 89 18.32 -15.98 0.46
CA VAL A 89 17.11 -15.85 -0.36
C VAL A 89 17.09 -14.50 -1.10
N GLU A 90 17.46 -13.41 -0.43
CA GLU A 90 17.54 -12.08 -1.07
C GLU A 90 18.61 -12.02 -2.17
N ALA A 91 19.80 -12.59 -1.94
CA ALA A 91 20.82 -12.70 -2.98
C ALA A 91 20.36 -13.56 -4.17
N ALA A 92 19.63 -14.66 -3.91
CA ALA A 92 19.07 -15.49 -4.97
C ALA A 92 17.97 -14.75 -5.76
N ARG A 93 17.09 -14.01 -5.08
CA ARG A 93 16.07 -13.15 -5.70
C ARG A 93 16.71 -12.08 -6.56
N LEU A 94 17.77 -11.44 -6.09
CA LEU A 94 18.50 -10.44 -6.88
C LEU A 94 19.08 -11.07 -8.15
N ARG A 95 19.74 -12.23 -8.06
CA ARG A 95 20.31 -12.94 -9.23
C ARG A 95 19.29 -13.31 -10.30
N THR A 96 18.06 -13.60 -9.89
CA THR A 96 16.99 -13.94 -10.83
C THR A 96 16.24 -12.71 -11.32
N GLY A 97 16.57 -11.50 -10.85
CA GLY A 97 15.83 -10.28 -11.17
C GLY A 97 14.46 -10.19 -10.48
N HIS A 98 14.26 -10.91 -9.37
CA HIS A 98 13.02 -10.97 -8.56
C HIS A 98 13.20 -10.33 -7.18
N SER A 99 14.16 -9.42 -7.05
CA SER A 99 14.34 -8.67 -5.81
C SER A 99 13.36 -7.51 -5.77
N MET A 100 12.76 -7.29 -4.59
CA MET A 100 11.94 -6.10 -4.34
C MET A 100 12.74 -4.80 -4.41
N MET A 101 14.08 -4.86 -4.46
CA MET A 101 14.95 -3.71 -4.70
C MET A 101 14.95 -3.24 -6.15
N LEU A 102 14.57 -4.10 -7.10
CA LEU A 102 14.48 -3.74 -8.52
C LEU A 102 13.12 -3.13 -8.82
N ARG A 103 13.07 -1.84 -9.19
CA ARG A 103 11.81 -1.17 -9.56
C ARG A 103 11.17 -1.80 -10.78
N GLU A 104 11.96 -2.28 -11.74
CA GLU A 104 11.47 -3.06 -12.87
C GLU A 104 10.64 -4.27 -12.42
N TYR A 105 11.10 -4.97 -11.38
CA TYR A 105 10.37 -6.10 -10.80
C TYR A 105 9.10 -5.65 -10.08
N ARG A 106 9.15 -4.57 -9.28
CA ARG A 106 7.98 -3.99 -8.60
C ARG A 106 6.89 -3.56 -9.59
N HIS A 107 7.27 -2.91 -10.68
CA HIS A 107 6.37 -2.54 -11.77
C HIS A 107 5.77 -3.78 -12.45
N ARG A 108 6.58 -4.79 -12.76
CA ARG A 108 6.12 -6.06 -13.38
C ARG A 108 5.07 -6.78 -12.55
N ILE A 109 5.13 -6.69 -11.21
CA ILE A 109 4.16 -7.31 -10.30
C ILE A 109 3.02 -6.36 -9.88
N GLY A 110 2.94 -5.15 -10.46
CA GLY A 110 1.86 -4.19 -10.23
C GLY A 110 1.92 -3.45 -8.90
N LEU A 111 3.09 -3.36 -8.26
CA LEU A 111 3.30 -2.57 -7.03
C LEU A 111 3.80 -1.14 -7.31
N GLU A 112 4.13 -0.83 -8.56
CA GLU A 112 4.63 0.46 -9.00
C GLU A 112 4.04 0.78 -10.37
N ASP A 113 3.64 2.03 -10.61
CA ASP A 113 2.99 2.45 -11.86
C ASP A 113 4.00 2.78 -12.98
N ASP A 114 5.27 2.99 -12.65
CA ASP A 114 6.31 3.46 -13.57
C ASP A 114 7.66 2.76 -13.30
N PRO A 115 8.35 2.19 -14.29
CA PRO A 115 9.69 1.61 -14.12
C PRO A 115 10.82 2.68 -14.09
N THR A 116 10.57 3.89 -14.61
CA THR A 116 11.54 4.97 -14.80
C THR A 116 11.57 5.95 -13.61
N ARG A 117 12.34 5.61 -12.57
CA ARG A 117 12.81 6.59 -11.57
C ARG A 117 13.91 6.06 -10.63
N PRO A 118 15.03 5.51 -11.12
CA PRO A 118 16.23 5.40 -10.29
C PRO A 118 16.78 6.80 -9.96
N GLU A 119 17.60 6.91 -8.90
CA GLU A 119 18.27 8.15 -8.46
C GLU A 119 19.00 8.90 -9.58
N CYS A 120 19.45 8.20 -10.63
CA CYS A 120 20.10 8.82 -11.79
C CYS A 120 19.10 9.42 -12.80
N GLY A 121 17.84 8.97 -12.81
CA GLY A 121 16.79 9.44 -13.72
C GLY A 121 17.01 9.12 -15.21
N LEU A 122 17.92 8.20 -15.54
CA LEU A 122 18.38 7.97 -16.92
C LEU A 122 17.74 6.74 -17.60
N GLU A 123 17.46 5.67 -16.85
CA GLU A 123 17.00 4.38 -17.40
C GLU A 123 16.07 3.64 -16.41
N ASP A 124 15.54 2.47 -16.80
CA ASP A 124 14.83 1.57 -15.89
C ASP A 124 15.78 0.98 -14.84
N GLU A 125 15.36 0.88 -13.58
CA GLU A 125 16.16 0.26 -12.50
C GLU A 125 16.17 -1.27 -12.63
N THR A 126 16.90 -1.76 -13.65
CA THR A 126 17.14 -3.17 -13.94
C THR A 126 18.30 -3.70 -13.10
N LEU A 127 18.46 -5.02 -13.08
CA LEU A 127 19.58 -5.68 -12.40
C LEU A 127 20.95 -5.27 -12.96
N THR A 128 21.04 -5.12 -14.28
CA THR A 128 22.26 -4.64 -14.96
C THR A 128 22.52 -3.18 -14.60
N HIS A 129 21.50 -2.32 -14.68
CA HIS A 129 21.62 -0.93 -14.28
C HIS A 129 22.13 -0.80 -12.83
N LEU A 130 21.56 -1.57 -11.89
CA LEU A 130 22.00 -1.55 -10.50
C LEU A 130 23.48 -1.98 -10.33
N LEU A 131 23.88 -3.06 -11.01
CA LEU A 131 25.17 -3.72 -10.82
C LEU A 131 26.30 -3.19 -11.70
N THR A 132 26.02 -2.46 -12.78
CA THR A 132 27.07 -1.98 -13.70
C THR A 132 26.86 -0.52 -14.11
N ASP A 133 25.64 -0.13 -14.51
CA ASP A 133 25.50 1.10 -15.31
C ASP A 133 25.10 2.33 -14.48
N CYS A 134 24.53 2.14 -13.28
CA CYS A 134 23.97 3.26 -12.52
C CYS A 134 25.09 4.17 -11.99
N PRO A 135 25.17 5.45 -12.43
CA PRO A 135 26.23 6.36 -12.01
C PRO A 135 26.09 6.74 -10.52
N ALA A 136 24.86 6.83 -10.01
CA ALA A 136 24.59 7.12 -8.60
C ALA A 136 25.10 6.01 -7.65
N ARG A 137 25.26 4.78 -8.17
CA ARG A 137 25.73 3.62 -7.38
C ARG A 137 27.20 3.26 -7.64
N ALA A 138 27.90 3.98 -8.52
CA ALA A 138 29.29 3.69 -8.89
C ALA A 138 30.22 3.63 -7.66
N GLU A 139 30.10 4.58 -6.74
CA GLU A 139 30.93 4.59 -5.52
C GLU A 139 30.65 3.39 -4.60
N VAL A 140 29.38 2.99 -4.49
CA VAL A 140 28.99 1.82 -3.69
C VAL A 140 29.58 0.56 -4.32
N ARG A 141 29.53 0.44 -5.65
CA ARG A 141 30.12 -0.69 -6.38
C ARG A 141 31.64 -0.73 -6.24
N ARG A 142 32.32 0.40 -6.38
CA ARG A 142 33.79 0.49 -6.18
C ARG A 142 34.21 0.01 -4.81
N ARG A 143 33.45 0.35 -3.76
CA ARG A 143 33.77 -0.06 -2.38
C ARG A 143 33.58 -1.56 -2.15
N ILE A 144 32.62 -2.21 -2.81
CA ILE A 144 32.27 -3.62 -2.58
C ILE A 144 33.01 -4.55 -3.56
N PHE A 145 33.01 -4.18 -4.84
CA PHE A 145 33.56 -4.99 -5.93
C PHE A 145 34.99 -4.57 -6.30
N GLY A 146 35.42 -3.35 -5.93
CA GLY A 146 36.74 -2.80 -6.27
C GLY A 146 36.75 -1.93 -7.53
N GLU A 147 35.68 -1.98 -8.32
CA GLU A 147 35.53 -1.31 -9.62
C GLU A 147 34.16 -0.65 -9.75
N ASP A 148 34.06 0.38 -10.60
CA ASP A 148 32.81 1.11 -10.84
C ASP A 148 31.82 0.31 -11.69
N GLU A 149 32.31 -0.52 -12.59
CA GLU A 149 31.53 -1.29 -13.57
C GLU A 149 31.94 -2.77 -13.51
N PRO A 150 31.64 -3.48 -12.41
CA PRO A 150 32.07 -4.85 -12.24
C PRO A 150 31.41 -5.76 -13.28
N GLU A 151 32.10 -6.79 -13.76
CA GLU A 151 31.47 -7.75 -14.66
C GLU A 151 30.27 -8.42 -13.98
N MET A 152 29.14 -8.47 -14.69
CA MET A 152 27.89 -9.07 -14.20
C MET A 152 28.07 -10.46 -13.61
N ARG A 153 28.91 -11.29 -14.23
CA ARG A 153 29.20 -12.64 -13.77
C ARG A 153 29.93 -12.67 -12.43
N GLU A 154 30.87 -11.75 -12.22
CA GLU A 154 31.62 -11.64 -10.98
C GLU A 154 30.74 -11.08 -9.86
N ALA A 155 30.00 -9.99 -10.16
CA ALA A 155 29.10 -9.35 -9.20
C ALA A 155 28.03 -10.32 -8.68
N LEU A 156 27.45 -11.14 -9.56
CA LEU A 156 26.47 -12.16 -9.17
C LEU A 156 27.09 -13.41 -8.54
N GLY A 157 28.38 -13.67 -8.77
CA GLY A 157 29.06 -14.87 -8.31
C GLY A 157 29.19 -14.95 -6.79
N ASP A 158 29.41 -13.80 -6.13
CA ASP A 158 29.63 -13.72 -4.69
C ASP A 158 28.34 -13.29 -3.93
N PRO A 159 27.64 -14.21 -3.25
CA PRO A 159 26.44 -13.87 -2.50
C PRO A 159 26.71 -12.92 -1.33
N THR A 160 27.92 -12.90 -0.77
CA THR A 160 28.27 -12.04 0.37
C THR A 160 28.34 -10.58 -0.07
N LYS A 161 29.00 -10.31 -1.21
CA LYS A 161 29.04 -8.98 -1.83
C LYS A 161 27.66 -8.48 -2.25
N LEU A 162 26.81 -9.37 -2.80
CA LEU A 162 25.42 -9.01 -3.13
C LEU A 162 24.61 -8.61 -1.90
N VAL A 163 24.75 -9.34 -0.79
CA VAL A 163 24.05 -9.00 0.46
C VAL A 163 24.57 -7.69 1.04
N GLU A 164 25.88 -7.45 1.00
CA GLU A 164 26.45 -6.16 1.41
C GLU A 164 25.94 -5.02 0.55
N LEU A 165 25.85 -5.20 -0.76
CA LEU A 165 25.29 -4.23 -1.69
C LEU A 165 23.84 -3.91 -1.31
N LEU A 166 23.00 -4.93 -1.15
CA LEU A 166 21.59 -4.74 -0.78
C LEU A 166 21.43 -4.01 0.56
N LYS A 167 22.26 -4.32 1.55
CA LYS A 167 22.26 -3.61 2.85
C LYS A 167 22.63 -2.15 2.70
N ARG A 168 23.67 -1.84 1.90
CA ARG A 168 24.12 -0.46 1.68
C ARG A 168 23.09 0.34 0.88
N LEU A 169 22.46 -0.26 -0.13
CA LEU A 169 21.41 0.38 -0.91
C LEU A 169 20.18 0.69 -0.05
N ALA A 170 19.73 -0.26 0.76
CA ALA A 170 18.63 -0.03 1.70
C ALA A 170 18.97 1.06 2.73
N ALA A 171 20.23 1.14 3.17
CA ALA A 171 20.68 2.23 4.03
C ALA A 171 20.67 3.58 3.28
N CYS A 172 21.13 3.63 2.03
CA CYS A 172 21.07 4.83 1.19
C CYS A 172 19.63 5.34 1.04
N GLU A 173 18.69 4.47 0.66
CA GLU A 173 17.27 4.83 0.54
C GLU A 173 16.70 5.37 1.86
N ALA A 174 17.07 4.77 3.01
CA ALA A 174 16.69 5.30 4.31
C ALA A 174 17.26 6.71 4.56
N TYR A 175 18.52 6.96 4.19
CA TYR A 175 19.13 8.29 4.30
C TYR A 175 18.51 9.30 3.34
N ASP A 176 18.10 8.89 2.14
CA ASP A 176 17.43 9.76 1.17
C ASP A 176 16.04 10.17 1.67
N ASN A 177 15.27 9.22 2.20
CA ASN A 177 13.99 9.52 2.85
C ASN A 177 14.18 10.50 4.03
N MET A 178 15.25 10.33 4.82
CA MET A 178 15.60 11.28 5.88
C MET A 178 16.00 12.65 5.32
N ALA A 179 16.76 12.70 4.21
CA ALA A 179 17.16 13.93 3.55
C ALA A 179 15.94 14.69 2.98
N ASP A 180 14.98 13.98 2.41
CA ASP A 180 13.72 14.55 1.93
C ASP A 180 12.90 15.14 3.08
N LEU A 181 12.75 14.42 4.20
CA LEU A 181 12.09 14.95 5.40
C LEU A 181 12.81 16.20 5.92
N TYR A 182 14.14 16.17 5.99
CA TYR A 182 14.97 17.31 6.39
C TYR A 182 14.77 18.52 5.46
N ALA A 183 14.72 18.30 4.15
CA ALA A 183 14.51 19.34 3.15
C ALA A 183 13.12 19.96 3.25
N VAL A 184 12.07 19.15 3.42
CA VAL A 184 10.69 19.62 3.57
C VAL A 184 10.53 20.49 4.82
N ILE A 185 11.08 20.05 5.97
CA ILE A 185 11.01 20.81 7.23
C ILE A 185 11.71 22.18 7.08
N ASN A 186 12.91 22.21 6.50
CA ASN A 186 13.62 23.48 6.28
C ASN A 186 12.91 24.39 5.27
N THR A 187 12.30 23.81 4.24
CA THR A 187 11.53 24.56 3.25
C THR A 187 10.31 25.21 3.90
N LEU A 188 9.59 24.47 4.74
CA LEU A 188 8.47 24.99 5.52
C LEU A 188 8.92 26.12 6.46
N GLN A 189 10.04 25.94 7.16
CA GLN A 189 10.62 26.97 8.04
C GLN A 189 10.95 28.27 7.28
N ASN A 190 11.50 28.15 6.07
CA ASN A 190 11.83 29.30 5.24
C ASN A 190 10.58 29.97 4.65
N LEU A 191 9.56 29.19 4.28
CA LEU A 191 8.27 29.71 3.83
C LEU A 191 7.59 30.53 4.94
N GLU A 192 7.56 30.01 6.17
CA GLU A 192 7.03 30.72 7.34
C GLU A 192 7.77 32.05 7.57
N LYS A 193 9.10 32.02 7.57
CA LYS A 193 9.92 33.23 7.72
C LYS A 193 9.71 34.23 6.58
N ALA A 194 9.50 33.76 5.34
CA ALA A 194 9.25 34.62 4.19
C ALA A 194 7.88 35.30 4.29
N TYR A 195 6.86 34.58 4.75
CA TYR A 195 5.52 35.13 4.97
C TYR A 195 5.50 36.15 6.12
N ILE A 196 6.15 35.86 7.26
CA ILE A 196 6.28 36.82 8.38
C ILE A 196 6.98 38.12 7.93
N LYS A 197 7.89 38.03 6.97
CA LYS A 197 8.61 39.17 6.38
C LYS A 197 7.88 39.83 5.21
N ASP A 198 6.63 39.47 4.97
CA ASP A 198 5.77 39.99 3.91
C ASP A 198 6.38 39.88 2.50
N ARG A 199 7.10 38.78 2.25
CA ARG A 199 7.75 38.51 0.95
C ARG A 199 6.93 37.62 0.02
N VAL A 200 5.84 37.06 0.52
CA VAL A 200 4.98 36.11 -0.19
C VAL A 200 3.54 36.51 0.08
N ALA A 201 2.74 36.60 -0.98
CA ALA A 201 1.33 36.95 -0.84
C ALA A 201 0.55 35.83 -0.11
N ALA A 202 -0.46 36.20 0.68
CA ALA A 202 -1.23 35.26 1.50
C ALA A 202 -1.80 34.06 0.71
N LYS A 203 -2.28 34.29 -0.51
CA LYS A 203 -2.83 33.23 -1.38
C LYS A 203 -1.76 32.21 -1.78
N GLU A 204 -0.58 32.69 -2.17
CA GLU A 204 0.55 31.85 -2.59
C GLU A 204 1.14 31.07 -1.41
N TYR A 205 1.29 31.76 -0.27
CA TYR A 205 1.70 31.14 0.98
C TYR A 205 0.76 30.00 1.37
N THR A 206 -0.56 30.23 1.34
CA THR A 206 -1.55 29.22 1.76
C THR A 206 -1.44 27.96 0.90
N ALA A 207 -1.37 28.13 -0.43
CA ALA A 207 -1.24 26.99 -1.35
C ALA A 207 0.09 26.23 -1.15
N ALA A 208 1.20 26.94 -1.00
CA ALA A 208 2.52 26.34 -0.80
C ALA A 208 2.61 25.62 0.55
N CYS A 209 2.13 26.24 1.63
CA CYS A 209 2.13 25.67 2.97
C CYS A 209 1.28 24.40 3.04
N SER A 210 0.07 24.41 2.49
CA SER A 210 -0.79 23.21 2.44
C SER A 210 -0.11 22.06 1.69
N LYS A 211 0.55 22.34 0.56
CA LYS A 211 1.30 21.34 -0.19
C LYS A 211 2.48 20.77 0.61
N LEU A 212 3.25 21.63 1.27
CA LEU A 212 4.40 21.22 2.11
C LEU A 212 3.96 20.38 3.32
N LEU A 213 2.83 20.68 3.94
CA LEU A 213 2.29 19.89 5.05
C LEU A 213 1.88 18.47 4.60
N VAL A 214 1.29 18.33 3.42
CA VAL A 214 0.99 17.01 2.83
C VAL A 214 2.29 16.24 2.53
N GLN A 215 3.29 16.90 1.93
CA GLN A 215 4.60 16.30 1.67
C GLN A 215 5.31 15.88 2.96
N TYR A 216 5.24 16.71 4.00
CA TYR A 216 5.79 16.40 5.31
C TYR A 216 5.17 15.12 5.90
N LYS A 217 3.84 14.96 5.84
CA LYS A 217 3.19 13.73 6.33
C LYS A 217 3.65 12.49 5.58
N ALA A 218 3.79 12.60 4.25
CA ALA A 218 4.27 11.50 3.43
C ALA A 218 5.73 11.13 3.78
N ALA A 219 6.62 12.12 3.85
CA ALA A 219 8.03 11.93 4.21
C ALA A 219 8.18 11.38 5.64
N MET A 220 7.41 11.89 6.60
CA MET A 220 7.46 11.41 7.99
C MET A 220 7.04 9.95 8.10
N ARG A 221 6.03 9.49 7.34
CA ARG A 221 5.62 8.08 7.30
C ARG A 221 6.72 7.15 6.77
N GLN A 222 7.55 7.62 5.85
CA GLN A 222 8.67 6.84 5.29
C GLN A 222 9.84 6.72 6.27
N VAL A 223 10.08 7.74 7.10
CA VAL A 223 11.17 7.78 8.08
C VAL A 223 10.76 7.18 9.43
N GLN A 224 9.45 7.08 9.70
CA GLN A 224 8.92 6.62 10.98
C GLN A 224 9.41 5.21 11.31
N SER A 225 10.11 5.10 12.44
CA SER A 225 10.73 3.87 12.92
C SER A 225 10.93 3.95 14.44
N ASP A 226 11.41 2.88 15.07
CA ASP A 226 11.75 2.89 16.50
C ASP A 226 12.83 3.93 16.85
N GLU A 227 13.74 4.26 15.91
CA GLU A 227 14.75 5.33 16.07
C GLU A 227 14.12 6.72 15.95
N PHE A 228 13.12 6.87 15.06
CA PHE A 228 12.45 8.15 14.77
C PHE A 228 10.93 8.03 14.91
N PRO A 229 10.40 7.94 16.14
CA PRO A 229 8.96 7.75 16.35
C PRO A 229 8.14 8.99 16.02
N ASN A 230 8.75 10.19 16.15
CA ASN A 230 8.12 11.48 15.89
C ASN A 230 9.14 12.51 15.37
N VAL A 231 8.61 13.61 14.82
CA VAL A 231 9.42 14.69 14.23
C VAL A 231 10.33 15.39 15.23
N GLU A 232 9.96 15.45 16.51
CA GLU A 232 10.77 16.12 17.54
C GLU A 232 12.09 15.39 17.79
N VAL A 233 12.05 14.05 17.83
CA VAL A 233 13.25 13.21 17.94
C VAL A 233 14.13 13.39 16.70
N PHE A 234 13.53 13.38 15.51
CA PHE A 234 14.25 13.61 14.25
C PHE A 234 14.96 14.97 14.24
N MET A 235 14.25 16.05 14.58
CA MET A 235 14.82 17.39 14.62
C MET A 235 15.95 17.52 15.64
N ARG A 236 15.82 16.89 16.81
CA ARG A 236 16.89 16.88 17.82
C ARG A 236 18.13 16.13 17.32
N ARG A 237 17.94 14.98 16.65
CA ARG A 237 19.04 14.16 16.10
C ARG A 237 19.84 14.90 15.04
N PHE A 238 19.16 15.59 14.13
CA PHE A 238 19.77 16.34 13.02
C PHE A 238 20.03 17.82 13.35
N ARG A 239 19.79 18.25 14.59
CA ARG A 239 19.98 19.63 15.07
C ARG A 239 19.25 20.68 14.22
N LEU A 240 18.03 20.35 13.81
CA LEU A 240 17.14 21.24 13.06
C LEU A 240 16.52 22.27 14.01
N ASP A 241 16.90 23.54 13.87
CA ASP A 241 16.29 24.66 14.58
C ASP A 241 15.17 25.30 13.74
N CYS A 242 13.99 24.67 13.74
CA CYS A 242 12.85 25.06 12.92
C CYS A 242 11.58 25.31 13.75
N PRO A 243 11.56 26.32 14.65
CA PRO A 243 10.42 26.56 15.54
C PRO A 243 9.14 26.96 14.80
N ALA A 244 9.23 27.74 13.71
CA ALA A 244 8.03 28.16 12.96
C ALA A 244 7.41 26.98 12.19
N ALA A 245 8.24 26.15 11.56
CA ALA A 245 7.78 24.91 10.94
C ALA A 245 7.14 23.96 11.95
N MET A 246 7.71 23.84 13.16
CA MET A 246 7.14 22.99 14.22
C MET A 246 5.73 23.42 14.63
N GLU A 247 5.48 24.72 14.80
CA GLU A 247 4.14 25.21 15.10
C GLU A 247 3.15 24.91 13.96
N ARG A 248 3.57 25.07 12.70
CA ARG A 248 2.71 24.72 11.56
C ARG A 248 2.43 23.22 11.46
N ILE A 249 3.42 22.39 11.75
CA ILE A 249 3.28 20.93 11.76
C ILE A 249 2.31 20.50 12.87
N ARG A 250 2.37 21.13 14.05
CA ARG A 250 1.45 20.87 15.17
C ARG A 250 0.02 21.28 14.87
N GLU A 251 -0.17 22.45 14.26
CA GLU A 251 -1.50 22.94 13.88
C GLU A 251 -2.07 22.25 12.62
N ASP A 252 -1.19 21.65 11.81
CA ASP A 252 -1.53 20.97 10.55
C ASP A 252 -2.28 21.86 9.53
N ARG A 253 -2.05 23.17 9.59
CA ARG A 253 -2.68 24.16 8.69
C ARG A 253 -1.87 25.46 8.53
N PRO A 254 -1.98 26.16 7.38
CA PRO A 254 -1.36 27.46 7.19
C PRO A 254 -1.93 28.52 8.14
N ILE A 255 -1.11 29.50 8.55
CA ILE A 255 -1.51 30.55 9.51
C ILE A 255 -2.64 31.46 9.01
N THR A 256 -2.82 31.53 7.70
CA THR A 256 -3.86 32.29 7.01
C THR A 256 -5.24 31.65 7.14
N ILE A 257 -5.30 30.34 7.35
CA ILE A 257 -6.53 29.60 7.60
C ILE A 257 -6.74 29.60 9.11
N LYS A 258 -7.31 30.70 9.62
CA LYS A 258 -7.93 30.69 10.95
C LYS A 258 -9.21 29.86 10.87
N ASP A 259 -9.57 29.18 11.97
CA ASP A 259 -10.81 28.40 12.09
C ASP A 259 -11.93 29.08 11.32
N ASP A 260 -12.61 28.34 10.45
CA ASP A 260 -13.69 28.83 9.61
C ASP A 260 -14.81 29.41 10.48
N LYS A 261 -14.65 30.60 11.06
CA LYS A 261 -15.71 31.24 11.85
C LYS A 261 -16.97 31.38 11.01
N GLY A 262 -16.86 31.48 9.69
CA GLY A 262 -17.99 31.38 8.76
C GLY A 262 -18.66 30.01 8.74
N SER A 263 -17.90 28.92 8.67
CA SER A 263 -18.44 27.55 8.70
C SER A 263 -18.95 27.19 10.09
N THR A 264 -18.22 27.52 11.16
CA THR A 264 -18.65 27.29 12.55
C THR A 264 -19.87 28.12 12.90
N ASN A 265 -19.93 29.41 12.56
CA ASN A 265 -21.13 30.23 12.80
C ASN A 265 -22.32 29.74 11.97
N LYS A 266 -22.08 29.29 10.73
CA LYS A 266 -23.11 28.66 9.91
C LYS A 266 -23.59 27.36 10.55
N CYS A 267 -22.69 26.48 10.97
CA CYS A 267 -23.05 25.23 11.66
C CYS A 267 -23.81 25.52 12.97
N ILE A 268 -23.41 26.53 13.74
CA ILE A 268 -24.13 26.97 14.95
C ILE A 268 -25.55 27.42 14.58
N ALA A 269 -25.70 28.27 13.57
CA ALA A 269 -27.00 28.75 13.11
C ALA A 269 -27.88 27.59 12.60
N ASP A 270 -27.31 26.69 11.80
CA ASP A 270 -27.98 25.49 11.28
C ASP A 270 -28.42 24.57 12.43
N THR A 271 -27.57 24.32 13.43
CA THR A 271 -27.90 23.53 14.63
C THR A 271 -29.05 24.15 15.43
N VAL A 272 -28.99 25.46 15.70
CA VAL A 272 -30.08 26.17 16.41
C VAL A 272 -31.38 26.09 15.61
N SER A 273 -31.32 26.33 14.29
CA SER A 273 -32.49 26.27 13.42
C SER A 273 -33.11 24.88 13.37
N LEU A 274 -32.30 23.82 13.30
CA LEU A 274 -32.75 22.43 13.27
C LEU A 274 -33.39 22.01 14.61
N TYR A 275 -32.80 22.40 15.74
CA TYR A 275 -33.43 22.18 17.05
C TYR A 275 -34.84 22.79 17.12
N ILE A 276 -34.98 24.06 16.72
CA ILE A 276 -36.27 24.77 16.72
C ILE A 276 -37.24 24.09 15.76
N THR A 277 -36.79 23.75 14.55
CA THR A 277 -37.63 23.15 13.51
C THR A 277 -38.19 21.80 13.95
N ILE A 278 -37.35 20.92 14.53
CA ILE A 278 -37.81 19.61 15.02
C ILE A 278 -38.80 19.79 16.19
N MET A 279 -38.48 20.67 17.15
CA MET A 279 -39.39 20.95 18.27
C MET A 279 -40.74 21.50 17.80
N ASP A 280 -40.75 22.38 16.80
CA ASP A 280 -41.97 22.95 16.26
C ASP A 280 -42.78 21.92 15.45
N LYS A 281 -42.11 21.06 14.66
CA LYS A 281 -42.78 19.92 13.99
C LYS A 281 -43.52 19.04 15.01
N LEU A 282 -42.87 18.68 16.11
CA LEU A 282 -43.48 17.87 17.17
C LEU A 282 -44.66 18.58 17.85
N ARG A 283 -44.57 19.91 18.05
CA ARG A 283 -45.67 20.73 18.59
C ARG A 283 -46.85 20.89 17.63
N LEU A 284 -46.60 20.84 16.33
CA LEU A 284 -47.61 20.83 15.27
C LEU A 284 -48.24 19.44 15.05
N GLU A 285 -47.96 18.48 15.94
CA GLU A 285 -48.43 17.10 15.85
C GLU A 285 -47.96 16.36 14.59
N ILE A 286 -46.78 16.68 14.07
CA ILE A 286 -46.09 15.85 13.08
C ILE A 286 -45.41 14.69 13.82
N LYS A 287 -45.88 13.47 13.58
CA LYS A 287 -45.50 12.27 14.38
C LYS A 287 -44.86 11.16 13.56
N ALA A 288 -44.99 11.22 12.24
CA ALA A 288 -44.50 10.18 11.34
C ALA A 288 -42.96 10.13 11.34
N LYS A 289 -42.40 8.91 11.30
CA LYS A 289 -40.95 8.70 11.29
C LYS A 289 -40.27 9.42 10.12
N ASP A 290 -40.77 9.25 8.91
CA ASP A 290 -40.15 9.78 7.68
C ASP A 290 -40.06 11.33 7.68
N GLU A 291 -40.99 12.01 8.33
CA GLU A 291 -41.00 13.47 8.48
C GLU A 291 -40.04 14.01 9.56
N LEU A 292 -39.67 13.20 10.55
CA LEU A 292 -38.84 13.59 11.70
C LEU A 292 -37.40 13.07 11.62
N HIS A 293 -37.21 11.85 11.11
CA HIS A 293 -35.94 11.13 11.12
C HIS A 293 -34.84 11.86 10.34
N THR A 294 -35.20 12.44 9.18
CA THR A 294 -34.27 13.20 8.33
C THR A 294 -33.70 14.40 9.09
N ASP A 295 -34.56 15.21 9.71
CA ASP A 295 -34.13 16.40 10.42
C ASP A 295 -33.27 16.06 11.66
N ILE A 296 -33.64 15.01 12.40
CA ILE A 296 -32.88 14.55 13.58
C ILE A 296 -31.48 14.07 13.16
N ARG A 297 -31.37 13.39 12.01
CA ARG A 297 -30.08 12.98 11.44
C ARG A 297 -29.25 14.19 11.01
N ASP A 298 -29.85 15.13 10.29
CA ASP A 298 -29.18 16.34 9.84
C ASP A 298 -28.69 17.20 11.02
N LEU A 299 -29.46 17.24 12.12
CA LEU A 299 -29.06 17.88 13.36
C LEU A 299 -27.81 17.22 13.95
N LEU A 300 -27.82 15.89 14.09
CA LEU A 300 -26.69 15.12 14.61
C LEU A 300 -25.44 15.30 13.75
N ASP A 301 -25.58 15.21 12.43
CA ASP A 301 -24.46 15.37 11.49
C ASP A 301 -23.88 16.78 11.56
N THR A 302 -24.73 17.80 11.64
CA THR A 302 -24.29 19.19 11.81
C THR A 302 -23.55 19.39 13.13
N MET A 303 -24.01 18.77 14.22
CA MET A 303 -23.32 18.79 15.51
C MET A 303 -22.00 18.02 15.49
N ASN A 304 -21.86 16.98 14.68
CA ASN A 304 -20.60 16.24 14.52
C ASN A 304 -19.53 17.05 13.78
N ARG A 305 -19.93 18.02 12.94
CA ARG A 305 -18.99 18.94 12.28
C ARG A 305 -18.49 20.06 13.20
N LEU A 306 -19.14 20.29 14.35
CA LEU A 306 -18.77 21.34 15.30
C LEU A 306 -17.65 20.87 16.22
N SER A 307 -16.43 21.34 15.96
CA SER A 307 -15.24 21.05 16.79
C SER A 307 -15.29 21.66 18.20
N VAL A 308 -16.18 22.64 18.43
CA VAL A 308 -16.41 23.23 19.76
C VAL A 308 -17.16 22.28 20.70
N LEU A 309 -17.86 21.28 20.17
CA LEU A 309 -18.59 20.31 20.97
C LEU A 309 -17.70 19.13 21.37
N PRO A 310 -17.66 18.76 22.65
CA PRO A 310 -17.05 17.50 23.08
C PRO A 310 -17.61 16.28 22.35
N GLU A 311 -16.79 15.23 22.19
CA GLU A 311 -17.25 13.96 21.60
C GLU A 311 -18.33 13.27 22.45
N ASP A 312 -18.28 13.47 23.77
CA ASP A 312 -19.22 12.95 24.76
C ASP A 312 -20.39 13.90 25.06
N PHE A 313 -20.64 14.89 24.20
CA PHE A 313 -21.74 15.83 24.39
C PHE A 313 -23.10 15.10 24.52
N GLU A 314 -23.76 15.28 25.67
CA GLU A 314 -24.99 14.60 26.06
C GLU A 314 -26.09 14.68 24.99
N GLY A 315 -26.25 15.85 24.34
CA GLY A 315 -27.23 16.04 23.27
C GLY A 315 -26.99 15.12 22.06
N LYS A 316 -25.74 14.82 21.70
CA LYS A 316 -25.42 13.88 20.60
C LYS A 316 -25.84 12.46 20.95
N GLN A 317 -25.57 12.04 22.18
CA GLN A 317 -25.91 10.70 22.67
C GLN A 317 -27.42 10.46 22.68
N ARG A 318 -28.20 11.46 23.10
CA ARG A 318 -29.68 11.39 23.08
C ARG A 318 -30.23 11.31 21.66
N LEU A 319 -29.74 12.14 20.73
CA LEU A 319 -30.16 12.10 19.33
C LEU A 319 -29.85 10.74 18.68
N LEU A 320 -28.67 10.16 18.95
CA LEU A 320 -28.31 8.83 18.51
C LEU A 320 -29.26 7.75 19.05
N ALA A 321 -29.66 7.82 20.32
CA ALA A 321 -30.61 6.89 20.91
C ALA A 321 -31.99 6.97 20.23
N TRP A 322 -32.47 8.18 19.94
CA TRP A 322 -33.73 8.40 19.22
C TRP A 322 -33.67 7.92 17.77
N LEU A 323 -32.59 8.17 17.04
CA LEU A 323 -32.38 7.64 15.70
C LEU A 323 -32.38 6.10 15.71
N SER A 324 -31.71 5.48 16.68
CA SER A 324 -31.71 4.01 16.83
C SER A 324 -33.09 3.44 17.15
N ALA A 325 -33.90 4.15 17.94
CA ALA A 325 -35.29 3.76 18.20
C ALA A 325 -36.14 3.88 16.93
N MET A 326 -36.05 4.99 16.21
CA MET A 326 -36.75 5.22 14.95
C MET A 326 -36.34 4.25 13.85
N ASP A 327 -35.07 3.85 13.77
CA ASP A 327 -34.59 2.89 12.76
C ASP A 327 -35.28 1.51 12.87
N LYS A 328 -35.83 1.16 14.03
CA LYS A 328 -36.62 -0.07 14.25
C LYS A 328 -38.08 0.03 13.77
N MET A 329 -38.55 1.23 13.48
CA MET A 329 -39.91 1.52 13.01
C MET A 329 -39.96 1.57 11.47
N GLN A 330 -41.12 1.32 10.88
CA GLN A 330 -41.37 1.55 9.45
C GLN A 330 -41.50 3.04 9.14
N ALA A 331 -41.33 3.43 7.88
CA ALA A 331 -41.38 4.84 7.47
C ALA A 331 -42.70 5.55 7.84
N ALA A 332 -43.82 4.82 7.74
CA ALA A 332 -45.16 5.33 8.03
C ALA A 332 -45.57 5.21 9.52
N ASP A 333 -44.71 4.64 10.37
CA ASP A 333 -45.03 4.50 11.79
C ASP A 333 -44.93 5.86 12.49
N GLU A 334 -45.86 6.11 13.41
CA GLU A 334 -45.94 7.35 14.19
C GLU A 334 -45.40 7.15 15.62
N LEU A 335 -44.77 8.19 16.15
CA LEU A 335 -44.41 8.26 17.57
C LEU A 335 -45.66 8.38 18.44
N SER A 336 -45.67 7.70 19.58
CA SER A 336 -46.74 7.82 20.57
C SER A 336 -46.71 9.19 21.26
N ALA A 337 -47.84 9.60 21.85
CA ALA A 337 -47.92 10.86 22.60
C ALA A 337 -46.94 10.91 23.80
N GLU A 338 -46.59 9.76 24.37
CA GLU A 338 -45.58 9.64 25.43
C GLU A 338 -44.17 9.83 24.86
N GLN A 339 -43.85 9.18 23.75
CA GLN A 339 -42.56 9.32 23.07
C GLN A 339 -42.31 10.75 22.58
N ILE A 340 -43.35 11.44 22.11
CA ILE A 340 -43.24 12.86 21.69
C ILE A 340 -42.88 13.75 22.88
N ARG A 341 -43.48 13.52 24.05
CA ARG A 341 -43.15 14.29 25.26
C ARG A 341 -41.72 14.06 25.72
N GLU A 342 -41.26 12.81 25.69
CA GLU A 342 -39.87 12.47 26.02
C GLU A 342 -38.89 13.07 25.02
N LEU A 343 -39.15 12.95 23.72
CA LEU A 343 -38.31 13.53 22.68
C LEU A 343 -38.23 15.06 22.79
N LEU A 344 -39.35 15.73 23.04
CA LEU A 344 -39.37 17.18 23.28
C LEU A 344 -38.54 17.57 24.50
N PHE A 345 -38.62 16.81 25.60
CA PHE A 345 -37.81 17.05 26.79
C PHE A 345 -36.32 16.89 26.52
N ASP A 346 -35.93 15.81 25.81
CA ASP A 346 -34.55 15.55 25.45
C ASP A 346 -33.97 16.61 24.50
N LEU A 347 -34.78 17.07 23.53
CA LEU A 347 -34.40 18.15 22.61
C LEU A 347 -34.24 19.48 23.34
N ASP A 348 -35.14 19.85 24.24
CA ASP A 348 -35.04 21.08 25.03
C ASP A 348 -33.81 21.06 25.94
N SER A 349 -33.57 19.94 26.61
CA SER A 349 -32.39 19.75 27.45
C SER A 349 -31.09 19.81 26.63
N GLY A 350 -31.05 19.15 25.46
CA GLY A 350 -29.92 19.18 24.55
C GLY A 350 -29.65 20.58 23.97
N TYR A 351 -30.70 21.31 23.61
CA TYR A 351 -30.62 22.69 23.13
C TYR A 351 -30.08 23.62 24.23
N ASN A 352 -30.60 23.52 25.46
CA ASN A 352 -30.11 24.32 26.59
C ASN A 352 -28.64 24.01 26.93
N ALA A 353 -28.23 22.74 26.86
CA ALA A 353 -26.82 22.36 27.02
C ALA A 353 -25.96 22.93 25.89
N PHE A 354 -26.45 22.92 24.65
CA PHE A 354 -25.76 23.48 23.50
C PHE A 354 -25.55 24.99 23.63
N ILE A 355 -26.59 25.74 24.02
CA ILE A 355 -26.50 27.18 24.28
C ILE A 355 -25.51 27.50 25.40
N LYS A 356 -25.43 26.67 26.45
CA LYS A 356 -24.43 26.83 27.53
C LYS A 356 -22.98 26.61 27.08
N VAL A 357 -22.74 25.84 26.01
CA VAL A 357 -21.39 25.65 25.45
C VAL A 357 -20.97 26.85 24.58
N LEU A 358 -21.94 27.57 24.01
CA LEU A 358 -21.69 28.73 23.15
C LEU A 358 -21.53 30.05 23.92
N HIS A 359 -21.97 30.11 25.18
CA HIS A 359 -21.83 31.25 26.09
C HIS A 359 -20.69 31.02 27.08
#